data_AF-E8MDM1-F1
#
_entry.id   AF-E8MDM1-F1
#
_cell.length_a   1.000
_cell.length_b   1.000
_cell.length_c   1.000
_cell.angle_alpha   90.00
_cell.angle_beta   90.00
_cell.angle_gamma   90.00
#
_symmetry.space_group_name_H-M   'P 1'
#
loop_
_entity.id
_entity.type
_entity.pdbx_description
1 polymer ?
#
loop_
_entity_poly.entity_id
_entity_poly.type
_entity_poly.pdbx_seq_one_letter_code
_entity_poly.pdbx_strand_id
1 'polypeptide(L)'
;MADRALNSIKEIRKALRMSSKQLAVKLGKAPSTVSELESREITGNITIQSLKEIAECLNCELHYEFKPKVPVDEQVLNQAIREIENELGEDLNLYSEDDIERDAMKLLKEPTILNW
;
A
#
# COMPACT_ATOMS: atom_id res chain seq x y z
N MET A 1 20.98 19.63 9.14
CA MET A 1 19.93 19.71 8.10
C MET A 1 19.03 18.51 8.36
N ALA A 2 17.76 18.73 8.72
CA ALA A 2 16.82 17.62 8.90
C ALA A 2 16.67 16.87 7.58
N ASP A 3 16.88 15.55 7.60
CA ASP A 3 16.73 14.69 6.45
C ASP A 3 15.24 14.55 6.13
N ARG A 4 14.72 15.46 5.31
CA ARG A 4 13.35 15.41 4.83
C ARG A 4 13.29 14.37 3.72
N ALA A 5 12.53 13.30 3.93
CA ALA A 5 12.19 12.37 2.87
C ALA A 5 11.50 13.13 1.72
N LEU A 6 12.12 13.11 0.54
CA LEU A 6 11.53 13.63 -0.69
C LEU A 6 10.63 12.53 -1.25
N ASN A 7 9.34 12.83 -1.42
CA ASN A 7 8.32 11.82 -1.74
C ASN A 7 7.56 12.09 -3.04
N SER A 8 8.02 13.06 -3.84
CA SER A 8 7.44 13.39 -5.13
C SER A 8 8.53 13.55 -6.20
N ILE A 9 8.22 13.14 -7.44
CA ILE A 9 9.04 13.34 -8.64
C ILE A 9 9.55 14.78 -8.72
N LYS A 10 8.65 15.76 -8.52
CA LYS A 10 9.00 17.18 -8.68
C LYS A 10 9.96 17.66 -7.60
N GLU A 11 9.78 17.20 -6.36
CA GLU A 11 10.67 17.56 -5.25
C GLU A 11 12.07 16.99 -5.48
N ILE A 12 12.17 15.69 -5.82
CA ILE A 12 13.44 15.01 -6.12
C ILE A 12 14.13 15.69 -7.30
N ARG A 13 13.42 15.91 -8.41
CA ARG A 13 13.97 16.57 -9.60
C ARG A 13 14.54 17.95 -9.27
N LYS A 14 13.84 18.74 -8.47
CA LYS A 14 14.31 20.06 -8.04
C LYS A 14 15.51 19.98 -7.11
N ALA A 15 15.53 19.02 -6.17
CA ALA A 15 16.66 18.79 -5.28
C ALA A 15 17.94 18.43 -6.07
N LEU A 16 17.79 17.64 -7.14
CA LEU A 16 18.86 17.32 -8.09
C LEU A 16 19.19 18.48 -9.07
N ARG A 17 18.60 19.66 -8.90
CA ARG A 17 18.76 20.85 -9.76
C ARG A 17 18.48 20.54 -11.25
N MET A 18 17.54 19.64 -11.52
CA MET A 18 17.14 19.28 -12.88
C MET A 18 15.90 20.07 -13.33
N SER A 19 15.92 20.57 -14.57
CA SER A 19 14.73 21.09 -15.24
C SER A 19 13.83 19.96 -15.75
N SER A 20 12.55 20.24 -16.00
CA SER A 20 11.63 19.26 -16.61
C SER A 20 12.14 18.78 -17.98
N LYS A 21 12.81 19.66 -18.75
CA LYS A 21 13.43 19.30 -20.04
C LYS A 21 14.57 18.29 -19.86
N GLN A 22 15.42 18.46 -18.85
CA GLN A 22 16.51 17.51 -18.58
C GLN A 22 16.00 16.15 -18.15
N LEU A 23 14.96 16.11 -17.30
CA LEU A 23 14.33 14.83 -16.93
C LEU A 23 13.66 14.18 -18.16
N ALA A 24 13.01 14.96 -19.02
CA ALA A 24 12.38 14.45 -20.24
C ALA A 24 13.40 13.80 -21.19
N VAL A 25 14.57 14.42 -21.35
CA VAL A 25 15.69 13.84 -22.13
C VAL A 25 16.15 12.51 -21.54
N LYS A 26 16.30 12.41 -20.20
CA LYS A 26 16.63 11.13 -19.55
C LYS A 26 15.57 10.05 -19.77
N LEU A 27 14.30 10.42 -19.75
CA LEU A 27 13.17 9.52 -19.98
C LEU A 27 12.95 9.17 -21.46
N GLY A 28 13.63 9.84 -22.40
CA GLY A 28 13.35 9.72 -23.83
C GLY A 28 11.95 10.23 -24.21
N LYS A 29 11.40 11.21 -23.49
CA LYS A 29 10.04 11.75 -23.69
C LYS A 29 10.06 13.25 -24.00
N ALA A 30 8.91 13.79 -24.43
CA ALA A 30 8.75 15.22 -24.64
C ALA A 30 8.75 15.99 -23.30
N PRO A 31 9.21 17.26 -23.24
CA PRO A 31 9.20 18.05 -22.01
C PRO A 31 7.82 18.22 -21.37
N SER A 32 6.75 18.29 -22.19
CA SER A 32 5.36 18.36 -21.71
C SER A 32 4.97 17.11 -20.92
N THR A 33 5.50 15.94 -21.28
CA THR A 33 5.21 14.68 -20.61
C THR A 33 5.69 14.67 -19.17
N VAL A 34 6.80 15.34 -18.84
CA VAL A 34 7.27 15.43 -17.45
C VAL A 34 6.31 16.24 -16.59
N SER A 35 5.83 17.39 -17.10
CA SER A 35 4.84 18.19 -16.38
C SER A 35 3.53 17.42 -16.17
N GLU A 36 3.13 16.63 -17.17
CA GLU A 36 1.95 15.76 -17.06
C GLU A 36 2.16 14.63 -16.04
N LEU A 37 3.32 13.97 -16.04
CA LEU A 37 3.65 12.92 -15.07
C LEU A 37 3.69 13.47 -13.63
N GLU A 38 4.27 14.64 -13.41
CA GLU A 38 4.24 15.33 -12.10
C GLU A 38 2.80 15.65 -11.66
N SER A 39 1.93 16.06 -12.57
CA SER A 39 0.51 16.31 -12.27
C SER A 39 -0.26 15.02 -11.97
N ARG A 40 0.02 13.96 -12.73
CA ARG A 40 -0.58 12.63 -12.55
C ARG A 40 -0.16 11.99 -11.22
N GLU A 41 1.07 12.21 -10.76
CA GLU A 41 1.51 11.79 -9.43
C GLU A 41 0.66 12.45 -8.33
N ILE A 42 0.46 13.77 -8.39
CA ILE A 42 -0.32 14.51 -7.40
C ILE A 42 -1.80 14.07 -7.40
N THR A 43 -2.35 13.79 -8.58
CA THR A 43 -3.76 13.37 -8.71
C THR A 43 -3.97 11.87 -8.49
N GLY A 44 -2.90 11.08 -8.32
CA GLY A 44 -2.98 9.62 -8.21
C GLY A 44 -3.25 8.89 -9.53
N ASN A 45 -3.28 9.60 -10.66
CA ASN A 45 -3.52 9.04 -12.00
C ASN A 45 -2.22 8.62 -12.71
N ILE A 46 -1.27 8.07 -11.97
CA ILE A 46 0.02 7.57 -12.47
C ILE A 46 0.14 6.07 -12.17
N THR A 47 0.80 5.33 -13.06
CA THR A 47 1.04 3.90 -12.82
C THR A 47 2.31 3.69 -12.01
N ILE A 48 2.35 2.61 -11.21
CA ILE A 48 3.56 2.18 -10.50
C ILE A 48 4.72 1.97 -11.49
N GLN A 49 4.45 1.41 -12.66
CA GLN A 49 5.45 1.24 -13.73
C GLN A 49 6.08 2.58 -14.14
N SER A 50 5.27 3.63 -14.31
CA SER A 50 5.79 4.97 -14.65
C SER A 50 6.63 5.55 -13.50
N LEU A 51 6.18 5.38 -12.26
CA LEU A 51 6.93 5.82 -11.08
C LEU A 51 8.30 5.12 -11.00
N LYS A 52 8.33 3.82 -11.32
CA LYS A 52 9.57 3.02 -11.33
C LYS A 52 10.55 3.52 -12.39
N GLU A 53 10.10 3.73 -13.63
CA GLU A 53 10.92 4.29 -14.71
C GLU A 53 11.50 5.67 -14.37
N ILE A 54 10.69 6.52 -13.75
CA ILE A 54 11.12 7.87 -13.33
C ILE A 54 12.12 7.78 -12.16
N ALA A 55 11.89 6.90 -11.19
CA ALA A 55 12.81 6.66 -10.08
C ALA A 55 14.19 6.22 -10.58
N GLU A 56 14.24 5.24 -11.50
CA GLU A 56 15.49 4.80 -12.13
C GLU A 56 16.23 5.98 -12.81
N CYS A 57 15.52 6.83 -13.55
CA CYS A 57 16.10 8.02 -14.20
C CYS A 57 16.63 9.09 -13.22
N LEU A 58 16.00 9.19 -12.05
CA LEU A 58 16.38 10.06 -10.94
C LEU A 58 17.45 9.43 -10.04
N ASN A 59 17.89 8.20 -10.32
CA ASN A 59 18.79 7.41 -9.47
C ASN A 59 18.22 7.20 -8.06
N CYS A 60 16.94 6.84 -8.03
CA CYS A 60 16.16 6.52 -6.84
C CYS A 60 15.57 5.11 -6.96
N GLU A 61 15.28 4.50 -5.82
CA GLU A 61 14.48 3.28 -5.75
C GLU A 61 13.03 3.64 -5.40
N LEU A 62 12.07 3.00 -6.09
CA LEU A 62 10.66 3.11 -5.73
C LEU A 62 10.33 2.06 -4.67
N HIS A 63 10.02 2.51 -3.46
CA HIS A 63 9.49 1.68 -2.38
C HIS A 63 7.97 1.91 -2.27
N TYR A 64 7.18 0.83 -2.20
CA TYR A 64 5.76 0.90 -1.90
C TYR A 64 5.44 0.04 -0.68
N GLU A 65 4.57 0.53 0.19
CA GLU A 65 4.12 -0.22 1.37
C GLU A 65 2.59 -0.20 1.45
N PHE A 66 2.02 -1.34 1.86
CA PHE A 66 0.66 -1.37 2.36
C PHE A 66 0.71 -1.12 3.86
N LYS A 67 0.27 0.07 4.28
CA LYS A 67 0.10 0.38 5.69
C LYS A 67 -1.33 0.05 6.12
N PRO A 68 -1.55 -1.04 6.88
CA PRO A 68 -2.89 -1.41 7.28
C PRO A 68 -3.43 -0.38 8.30
N LYS A 69 -4.73 -0.08 8.22
CA LYS A 69 -5.38 0.85 9.16
C LYS A 69 -5.53 0.27 10.57
N VAL A 70 -5.56 -1.05 10.65
CA VAL A 70 -5.73 -1.88 11.84
C VAL A 70 -4.72 -3.02 11.73
N PRO A 71 -4.07 -3.48 12.81
CA PRO A 71 -3.14 -4.61 12.74
C PRO A 71 -3.71 -5.82 12.01
N VAL A 72 -2.90 -6.47 11.17
CA VAL A 72 -3.36 -7.62 10.37
C VAL A 72 -3.84 -8.75 11.28
N ASP A 73 -3.18 -8.99 12.41
CA ASP A 73 -3.60 -10.01 13.38
C ASP A 73 -5.02 -9.75 13.91
N GLU A 74 -5.36 -8.49 14.14
CA GLU A 74 -6.72 -8.10 14.55
C GLU A 74 -7.72 -8.25 13.39
N GLN A 75 -7.32 -7.95 12.15
CA GLN A 75 -8.16 -8.22 10.98
C GLN A 75 -8.44 -9.71 10.80
N VAL A 76 -7.44 -10.54 11.00
CA VAL A 76 -7.53 -12.00 10.94
C VAL A 76 -8.43 -12.54 12.04
N LEU A 77 -8.28 -12.06 13.28
CA LEU A 77 -9.17 -12.42 14.39
C LEU A 77 -10.62 -12.02 14.11
N ASN A 78 -10.84 -10.78 13.67
CA ASN A 78 -12.18 -10.30 13.33
C ASN A 78 -12.82 -11.12 12.20
N GLN A 79 -12.01 -11.60 11.24
CA GLN A 79 -12.50 -12.45 10.17
C GLN A 79 -12.91 -13.84 10.69
N ALA A 80 -12.12 -14.45 11.59
CA ALA A 80 -12.45 -15.73 12.21
C ALA A 80 -13.70 -15.62 13.12
N ILE A 81 -13.83 -14.52 13.88
CA ILE A 81 -15.04 -14.23 14.68
C ILE A 81 -16.26 -14.18 13.77
N ARG A 82 -16.19 -13.45 12.65
CA ARG A 82 -17.29 -13.37 11.68
C ARG A 82 -17.65 -14.72 11.08
N GLU A 83 -16.67 -15.59 10.86
CA GLU A 83 -16.91 -16.94 10.36
C GLU A 83 -17.70 -17.77 11.37
N ILE A 84 -17.30 -17.77 12.64
CA ILE A 84 -18.06 -18.40 13.73
C ILE A 84 -19.47 -17.82 13.84
N GLU A 85 -19.61 -16.49 13.84
CA GLU A 85 -20.92 -15.83 13.90
C GLU A 85 -21.85 -16.27 12.76
N ASN A 86 -21.30 -16.40 11.55
CA ASN A 86 -22.06 -16.87 10.39
C ASN A 86 -22.44 -18.35 10.49
N GLU A 87 -21.58 -19.20 11.05
CA GLU A 87 -21.88 -20.62 11.28
C GLU A 87 -22.98 -20.81 12.33
N LEU A 88 -22.95 -20.00 13.40
CA LEU A 88 -23.92 -20.06 14.48
C LEU A 88 -25.31 -19.57 14.04
N GLY A 89 -25.38 -18.54 13.17
CA GLY A 89 -26.63 -18.03 12.63
C GLY A 89 -27.62 -17.62 13.73
N GLU A 90 -28.78 -18.27 13.79
CA GLU A 90 -29.83 -18.01 14.79
C GLU A 90 -29.40 -18.39 16.22
N ASP A 91 -28.47 -19.34 16.36
CA ASP A 91 -28.00 -19.80 17.66
C ASP A 91 -27.00 -18.84 18.30
N LEU A 92 -26.58 -17.77 17.60
CA LEU A 92 -25.59 -16.81 18.08
C LEU A 92 -25.94 -16.23 19.47
N ASN A 93 -27.23 -15.99 19.74
CA ASN A 93 -27.71 -15.48 21.03
C ASN A 93 -27.46 -16.42 22.22
N LEU A 94 -27.13 -17.69 21.96
CA LEU A 94 -26.82 -18.70 22.98
C LEU A 94 -25.32 -18.72 23.33
N TYR A 95 -24.49 -17.98 22.58
CA TYR A 95 -23.04 -17.93 22.76
C TYR A 95 -22.63 -16.59 23.35
N SER A 96 -21.75 -16.63 24.35
CA SER A 96 -21.12 -15.41 24.87
C SER A 96 -20.02 -14.92 23.92
N GLU A 97 -19.66 -13.64 24.01
CA GLU A 97 -18.53 -13.09 23.24
C GLU A 97 -17.23 -13.87 23.50
N ASP A 98 -16.99 -14.27 24.76
CA ASP A 98 -15.82 -15.08 25.15
C ASP A 98 -15.82 -16.47 24.49
N ASP A 99 -17.00 -17.08 24.27
CA ASP A 99 -17.11 -18.37 23.61
C ASP A 99 -16.76 -18.27 22.12
N ILE A 100 -17.26 -17.21 21.47
CA ILE A 100 -17.01 -16.91 20.06
C ILE A 100 -15.52 -16.62 19.84
N GLU A 101 -14.92 -15.77 20.67
CA GLU A 101 -13.50 -15.43 20.56
C GLU A 101 -12.61 -16.66 20.80
N ARG A 102 -12.94 -17.49 21.78
CA ARG A 102 -12.23 -18.75 22.04
C ARG A 102 -12.27 -19.68 20.82
N ASP A 103 -13.43 -19.82 20.20
CA ASP A 103 -13.60 -20.74 19.07
C ASP A 103 -12.95 -20.17 17.80
N ALA A 104 -13.03 -18.86 17.57
CA ALA A 104 -12.25 -18.16 16.55
C ALA A 104 -10.73 -18.35 16.75
N MET A 105 -10.22 -18.25 17.98
CA MET A 105 -8.81 -18.53 18.27
C MET A 105 -8.41 -19.99 18.02
N LYS A 106 -9.33 -20.96 18.17
CA LYS A 106 -9.07 -22.36 17.80
C LYS A 106 -8.93 -22.47 16.28
N LEU A 107 -9.83 -21.87 15.51
CA LEU A 107 -9.74 -21.83 14.04
C LEU A 107 -8.41 -21.25 13.53
N LEU A 108 -7.88 -20.23 14.20
CA LEU A 108 -6.58 -19.65 13.85
C LEU A 108 -5.37 -20.53 14.21
N LYS A 109 -5.52 -21.44 15.19
CA LYS A 109 -4.46 -22.36 15.63
C LYS A 109 -4.47 -23.67 14.87
N GLU A 110 -5.59 -24.02 14.24
CA GLU A 110 -5.58 -25.07 13.23
C GLU A 110 -4.63 -24.63 12.10
N PRO A 111 -3.84 -25.55 11.51
CA PRO A 111 -3.04 -25.26 10.33
C PRO A 111 -3.99 -25.06 9.15
N THR A 112 -4.71 -23.94 9.17
CA THR A 112 -5.63 -23.51 8.14
C THR A 112 -4.77 -23.00 7.01
N ILE A 113 -4.42 -23.94 6.13
CA ILE A 113 -3.94 -23.84 4.76
C ILE A 113 -3.84 -22.40 4.20
N LEU A 114 -3.01 -21.53 4.77
CA LEU A 114 -2.44 -20.40 4.05
C LEU A 114 -1.22 -20.94 3.31
N ASN A 115 -1.50 -21.75 2.28
CA ASN A 115 -0.58 -21.90 1.16
C ASN A 115 -0.62 -20.58 0.38
N TRP A 116 0.35 -19.70 0.62
CA TRP A 116 0.76 -18.67 -0.34
C TRP A 116 2.03 -19.12 -1.03
#